data_AF-A0A365Z2H6-F1
#
_entry.id   AF-A0A365Z2H6-F1
#
_cell.length_a   1.000
_cell.length_b   1.000
_cell.length_c   1.000
_cell.angle_alpha   90.00
_cell.angle_beta   90.00
_cell.angle_gamma   90.00
#
_symmetry.space_group_name_H-M   'P 1'
#
loop_
_entity.id
_entity.type
_entity.pdbx_description
1 polymer ?
#
loop_
_entity_poly.entity_id
_entity_poly.type
_entity_poly.pdbx_seq_one_letter_code
_entity_poly.pdbx_strand_id
1 'polypeptide(L)'
;MSEQLSPDAPIKLAMSVDDILQFRGLPYPDGYSAHRVVRSLCRSFASHGLPAVYSFSNTSPAEADSDLFRAFDAWCEAGNHVGNHGHYHASLNWVDPKQYIEDIQRSEELIGRWLGQAPTRYFRYCMDMWGDTEAKTNEVQAYLASAGYLPAPVSCWFYDAQFIVPYWRTLVAGDDEARRWVQDKVVESAVSQLKSQCAAARKIHGRDPIHIGLMHGTAVMADTADRILEAYQDLGVEFVTLEEAMADPANAIHPPVTTKMFRNSTQKWAEYAGVDVEGTPPRKLLAEVRAVTPVDGMSEEEVLGTIMLNAAQAFGAQPAFDEFDW
;
A
#
# COMPACT_ATOMS: atom_id res chain seq x y z
N MET A 1 -6.80 -25.41 -17.11
CA MET A 1 -6.07 -24.18 -17.48
C MET A 1 -6.84 -23.06 -16.84
N SER A 2 -6.27 -22.40 -15.84
CA SER A 2 -6.85 -21.20 -15.23
C SER A 2 -7.06 -20.13 -16.31
N GLU A 3 -8.11 -19.33 -16.15
CA GLU A 3 -8.38 -18.21 -17.04
C GLU A 3 -7.28 -17.16 -16.87
N GLN A 4 -6.51 -16.90 -17.94
CA GLN A 4 -5.43 -15.92 -17.93
C GLN A 4 -6.01 -14.50 -17.76
N LEU A 5 -5.33 -13.65 -16.98
CA LEU A 5 -5.75 -12.26 -16.72
C LEU A 5 -5.76 -11.36 -17.97
N SER A 6 -4.94 -11.69 -18.96
CA SER A 6 -4.86 -10.97 -20.22
C SER A 6 -4.91 -11.96 -21.39
N PRO A 7 -5.60 -11.58 -22.48
CA PRO A 7 -5.52 -12.31 -23.74
C PRO A 7 -4.21 -12.09 -24.49
N ASP A 8 -3.40 -11.08 -24.12
CA ASP A 8 -2.23 -10.62 -24.88
C ASP A 8 -0.93 -11.30 -24.41
N ALA A 9 -0.67 -11.27 -23.11
CA ALA A 9 0.54 -11.81 -22.47
C ALA A 9 0.34 -12.02 -20.95
N PRO A 10 1.20 -12.77 -20.27
CA PRO A 10 1.23 -12.80 -18.80
C PRO A 10 1.29 -11.39 -18.20
N ILE A 11 0.50 -11.15 -17.15
CA ILE A 11 0.52 -9.88 -16.42
C ILE A 11 1.82 -9.81 -15.63
N LYS A 12 2.61 -8.75 -15.85
CA LYS A 12 3.80 -8.46 -15.04
C LYS A 12 3.43 -7.59 -13.85
N LEU A 13 3.89 -7.97 -12.66
CA LEU A 13 3.53 -7.30 -11.40
C LEU A 13 4.75 -7.16 -10.48
N ALA A 14 5.12 -5.92 -10.15
CA ALA A 14 6.03 -5.64 -9.04
C ALA A 14 5.25 -5.52 -7.74
N MET A 15 5.55 -6.36 -6.76
CA MET A 15 4.95 -6.22 -5.43
C MET A 15 5.71 -5.20 -4.59
N SER A 16 4.99 -4.51 -3.71
CA SER A 16 5.52 -3.58 -2.72
C SER A 16 4.71 -3.66 -1.43
N VAL A 17 5.33 -3.29 -0.31
CA VAL A 17 4.70 -3.36 1.01
C VAL A 17 4.77 -2.01 1.70
N ASP A 18 3.62 -1.49 2.14
CA ASP A 18 3.58 -0.26 2.91
C ASP A 18 3.48 -0.55 4.42
N ASP A 19 4.03 0.35 5.25
CA ASP A 19 3.84 0.38 6.71
C ASP A 19 4.13 -0.93 7.45
N ILE A 20 5.30 -1.54 7.23
CA ILE A 20 5.80 -2.66 8.05
C ILE A 20 6.12 -2.25 9.50
N LEU A 21 6.10 -0.96 9.81
CA LEU A 21 6.19 -0.41 11.16
C LEU A 21 4.80 -0.08 11.75
N GLN A 22 3.72 -0.38 11.03
CA GLN A 22 2.36 0.10 11.27
C GLN A 22 2.23 1.62 11.25
N PHE A 23 1.06 2.09 11.70
CA PHE A 23 0.71 3.49 11.83
C PHE A 23 0.89 3.96 13.28
N ARG A 24 1.13 5.27 13.46
CA ARG A 24 1.22 5.86 14.79
C ARG A 24 -0.06 5.61 15.59
N GLY A 25 0.10 4.98 16.75
CA GLY A 25 -1.00 4.66 17.66
C GLY A 25 -1.73 3.35 17.35
N LEU A 26 -1.32 2.59 16.34
CA LEU A 26 -1.84 1.26 16.05
C LEU A 26 -0.83 0.16 16.42
N PRO A 27 -1.01 -0.57 17.53
CA PRO A 27 -0.13 -1.68 17.88
C PRO A 27 -0.40 -2.92 17.01
N TYR A 28 0.55 -3.86 17.01
CA TYR A 28 0.27 -5.21 16.52
C TYR A 28 -0.69 -5.96 17.48
N PRO A 29 -1.64 -6.74 16.97
CA PRO A 29 -2.45 -7.64 17.79
C PRO A 29 -1.59 -8.63 18.57
N ASP A 30 -2.13 -9.16 19.66
CA ASP A 30 -1.45 -10.19 20.46
C ASP A 30 -0.97 -11.36 19.60
N GLY A 31 0.29 -11.76 19.83
CA GLY A 31 0.98 -12.78 19.04
C GLY A 31 1.61 -12.27 17.75
N TYR A 32 1.39 -11.01 17.34
CA TYR A 32 2.04 -10.38 16.19
C TYR A 32 3.07 -9.34 16.63
N SER A 33 4.01 -9.06 15.73
CA SER A 33 5.03 -8.02 15.85
C SER A 33 5.53 -7.67 14.46
N ALA A 34 6.15 -6.50 14.31
CA ALA A 34 6.79 -6.10 13.04
C ALA A 34 7.73 -7.21 12.52
N HIS A 35 8.53 -7.78 13.42
CA HIS A 35 9.45 -8.88 13.09
C HIS A 35 8.74 -10.15 12.61
N ARG A 36 7.65 -10.55 13.26
CA ARG A 36 6.87 -11.71 12.82
C ARG A 36 6.25 -11.47 11.45
N VAL A 37 5.67 -10.29 11.24
CA VAL A 37 5.05 -9.92 9.96
C VAL A 37 6.10 -9.91 8.84
N VAL A 38 7.21 -9.21 9.02
CA VAL A 38 8.33 -9.17 8.06
C VAL A 38 8.82 -10.57 7.70
N ARG A 39 9.02 -11.44 8.71
CA ARG A 39 9.48 -12.82 8.45
C ARG A 39 8.45 -13.65 7.70
N SER A 40 7.16 -13.48 7.98
CA SER A 40 6.11 -14.17 7.23
C SER A 40 6.07 -13.70 5.78
N LEU A 41 6.08 -12.40 5.53
CA LEU A 41 6.08 -11.83 4.18
C LEU A 41 7.31 -12.27 3.39
N CYS A 42 8.52 -12.13 3.95
CA CYS A 42 9.77 -12.53 3.27
C CYS A 42 9.79 -14.04 2.95
N ARG A 43 9.24 -14.88 3.84
CA ARG A 43 9.11 -16.32 3.57
C ARG A 43 8.19 -16.58 2.40
N SER A 44 7.01 -15.96 2.36
CA SER A 44 6.09 -16.11 1.23
C SER A 44 6.69 -15.58 -0.07
N PHE A 45 7.41 -14.46 -0.04
CA PHE A 45 8.11 -13.94 -1.23
C PHE A 45 9.14 -14.94 -1.76
N ALA A 46 9.93 -15.53 -0.87
CA ALA A 46 10.89 -16.55 -1.24
C ALA A 46 10.22 -17.83 -1.79
N SER A 47 9.15 -18.31 -1.15
CA SER A 47 8.38 -19.50 -1.61
C SER A 47 7.80 -19.32 -3.01
N HIS A 48 7.40 -18.10 -3.36
CA HIS A 48 6.82 -17.77 -4.66
C HIS A 48 7.83 -17.20 -5.67
N GLY A 49 9.11 -17.13 -5.31
CA GLY A 49 10.17 -16.68 -6.22
C GLY A 49 10.05 -15.20 -6.62
N LEU A 50 9.54 -14.34 -5.73
CA LEU A 50 9.50 -12.91 -5.99
C LEU A 50 10.92 -12.34 -6.06
N PRO A 51 11.18 -11.36 -6.95
CA PRO A 51 12.37 -10.53 -6.85
C PRO A 51 12.32 -9.62 -5.61
N ALA A 52 13.38 -8.85 -5.38
CA ALA A 52 13.46 -7.92 -4.26
C ALA A 52 12.24 -6.97 -4.21
N VAL A 53 11.61 -6.89 -3.03
CA VAL A 53 10.40 -6.10 -2.78
C VAL A 53 10.79 -4.80 -2.06
N TYR A 54 10.18 -3.68 -2.44
CA TYR A 54 10.34 -2.43 -1.68
C TYR A 54 9.35 -2.35 -0.53
N SER A 55 9.84 -1.94 0.63
CA SER A 55 9.03 -1.47 1.76
C SER A 55 8.96 0.05 1.76
N PHE A 56 7.78 0.63 1.87
CA PHE A 56 7.58 2.07 2.08
C PHE A 56 6.86 2.26 3.42
N SER A 57 7.57 2.66 4.48
CA SER A 57 6.94 2.77 5.80
C SER A 57 7.20 4.11 6.43
N ASN A 58 6.14 4.69 6.97
CA ASN A 58 6.26 5.88 7.78
C ASN A 58 7.08 5.58 9.04
N THR A 59 7.82 6.57 9.53
CA THR A 59 8.81 6.36 10.61
C THR A 59 8.33 6.82 11.99
N SER A 60 7.16 7.47 12.08
CA SER A 60 6.64 7.99 13.35
C SER A 60 6.28 6.94 14.43
N PRO A 61 5.88 5.68 14.13
CA PRO A 61 5.76 4.64 15.14
C PRO A 61 7.05 4.43 15.93
N ALA A 62 8.21 4.59 15.27
CA ALA A 62 9.52 4.38 15.88
C ALA A 62 9.93 5.51 16.85
N GLU A 63 9.16 6.60 16.96
CA GLU A 63 9.34 7.58 18.04
C GLU A 63 9.01 6.97 19.41
N ALA A 64 8.00 6.09 19.48
CA ALA A 64 7.59 5.43 20.70
C ALA A 64 8.40 4.15 20.97
N ASP A 65 8.82 3.45 19.91
CA ASP A 65 9.61 2.24 19.99
C ASP A 65 10.64 2.16 18.84
N SER A 66 11.88 2.56 19.12
CA SER A 66 12.95 2.51 18.13
C SER A 66 13.36 1.09 17.72
N ASP A 67 13.02 0.05 18.50
CA ASP A 67 13.32 -1.33 18.13
C ASP A 67 12.49 -1.79 16.91
N LEU A 68 11.42 -1.08 16.55
CA LEU A 68 10.67 -1.30 15.31
C LEU A 68 11.57 -1.24 14.07
N PHE A 69 12.63 -0.42 14.09
CA PHE A 69 13.58 -0.34 12.98
C PHE A 69 14.33 -1.65 12.69
N ARG A 70 14.37 -2.61 13.63
CA ARG A 70 14.93 -3.95 13.37
C ARG A 70 14.13 -4.72 12.32
N ALA A 71 12.88 -4.33 12.06
CA ALA A 71 12.08 -4.84 10.96
C ALA A 71 12.73 -4.54 9.60
N PHE A 72 13.34 -3.35 9.41
CA PHE A 72 14.07 -3.02 8.19
C PHE A 72 15.38 -3.81 8.08
N ASP A 73 16.07 -4.06 9.20
CA ASP A 73 17.27 -4.91 9.19
C ASP A 73 16.90 -6.32 8.68
N ALA A 74 15.86 -6.94 9.24
CA ALA A 74 15.36 -8.25 8.79
C ALA A 74 14.84 -8.24 7.34
N TRP A 75 14.24 -7.13 6.90
CA TRP A 75 13.77 -6.95 5.53
C TRP A 75 14.92 -6.92 4.53
N CYS A 76 15.95 -6.11 4.79
CA CYS A 76 17.14 -6.02 3.94
C CYS A 76 18.02 -7.28 3.99
N GLU A 77 18.11 -7.95 5.14
CA GLU A 77 18.77 -9.28 5.25
C GLU A 77 18.13 -10.34 4.35
N ALA A 78 16.83 -10.23 4.08
CA ALA A 78 16.12 -11.08 3.12
C ALA A 78 16.32 -10.68 1.64
N GLY A 79 17.14 -9.66 1.37
CA GLY A 79 17.44 -9.16 0.02
C GLY A 79 16.46 -8.12 -0.51
N ASN A 80 15.57 -7.59 0.34
CA ASN A 80 14.58 -6.59 -0.03
C ASN A 80 15.08 -5.15 0.19
N HIS A 81 14.34 -4.16 -0.33
CA HIS A 81 14.74 -2.75 -0.30
C HIS A 81 13.79 -1.89 0.53
N VAL A 82 14.29 -0.74 0.99
CA VAL A 82 13.51 0.26 1.73
C VAL A 82 13.42 1.52 0.87
N GLY A 83 12.22 2.06 0.70
CA GLY A 83 11.93 3.36 0.12
C GLY A 83 11.40 4.33 1.17
N ASN A 84 11.31 5.62 0.80
CA ASN A 84 10.83 6.66 1.71
C ASN A 84 9.30 6.82 1.61
N HIS A 85 8.63 6.94 2.76
CA HIS A 85 7.17 7.07 2.86
C HIS A 85 6.75 8.19 3.84
N GLY A 86 7.61 9.20 4.01
CA GLY A 86 7.40 10.26 5.00
C GLY A 86 7.60 9.75 6.42
N HIS A 87 7.42 10.64 7.40
CA HIS A 87 7.55 10.33 8.81
C HIS A 87 6.18 10.13 9.45
N TYR A 88 5.22 11.03 9.24
CA TYR A 88 3.91 10.99 9.88
C TYR A 88 2.81 10.24 9.10
N HIS A 89 3.09 9.72 7.90
CA HIS A 89 2.08 9.10 7.02
C HIS A 89 0.94 10.06 6.60
N ALA A 90 1.22 11.37 6.51
CA ALA A 90 0.20 12.34 6.13
C ALA A 90 -0.07 12.32 4.62
N SER A 91 -1.30 12.65 4.23
CA SER A 91 -1.61 12.99 2.84
C SER A 91 -1.12 14.41 2.53
N LEU A 92 -0.55 14.61 1.34
CA LEU A 92 -0.23 15.95 0.84
C LEU A 92 -1.48 16.81 0.61
N ASN A 93 -2.68 16.21 0.50
CA ASN A 93 -3.93 16.95 0.45
C ASN A 93 -4.13 17.80 1.72
N TRP A 94 -3.73 17.27 2.88
CA TRP A 94 -4.04 17.88 4.18
C TRP A 94 -2.97 18.85 4.65
N VAL A 95 -1.76 18.76 4.11
CA VAL A 95 -0.56 19.42 4.63
C VAL A 95 -0.04 20.49 3.65
N ASP A 96 0.63 21.52 4.18
CA ASP A 96 1.39 22.48 3.38
C ASP A 96 2.58 21.79 2.69
N PRO A 97 2.87 22.06 1.41
CA PRO A 97 3.92 21.35 0.67
C PRO A 97 5.31 21.48 1.31
N LYS A 98 5.62 22.60 2.00
CA LYS A 98 6.92 22.75 2.66
C LYS A 98 7.03 21.86 3.89
N GLN A 99 5.97 21.82 4.71
CA GLN A 99 5.92 20.93 5.86
C GLN A 99 5.96 19.45 5.44
N TYR A 100 5.33 19.12 4.31
CA TYR A 100 5.40 17.77 3.74
C TYR A 100 6.83 17.42 3.30
N ILE A 101 7.55 18.36 2.67
CA ILE A 101 8.96 18.18 2.31
C ILE A 101 9.84 17.95 3.56
N GLU A 102 9.62 18.73 4.63
CA GLU A 102 10.31 18.56 5.91
C GLU A 102 10.04 17.16 6.52
N ASP A 103 8.81 16.65 6.39
CA ASP A 103 8.44 15.29 6.81
C ASP A 103 9.19 14.20 6.03
N ILE A 104 9.35 14.37 4.70
CA ILE A 104 10.14 13.47 3.86
C ILE A 104 11.61 13.46 4.28
N GLN A 105 12.18 14.65 4.54
CA GLN A 105 13.57 14.82 4.98
C GLN A 105 13.81 14.15 6.33
N ARG A 106 12.89 14.36 7.27
CA ARG A 106 12.97 13.73 8.59
C ARG A 106 12.95 12.22 8.50
N SER A 107 12.10 11.66 7.64
CA SER A 107 12.10 10.21 7.41
C SER A 107 13.45 9.74 6.84
N GLU A 108 13.98 10.45 5.84
CA GLU A 108 15.27 10.15 5.24
C GLU A 108 16.42 10.13 6.25
N GLU A 109 16.47 11.08 7.19
CA GLU A 109 17.47 11.09 8.26
C GLU A 109 17.43 9.81 9.11
N LEU A 110 16.23 9.28 9.36
CA LEU A 110 16.02 8.08 10.16
C LEU A 110 16.34 6.79 9.38
N ILE A 111 16.00 6.75 8.09
CA ILE A 111 16.12 5.53 7.27
C ILE A 111 17.28 5.53 6.27
N GLY A 112 18.13 6.56 6.27
CA GLY A 112 19.20 6.77 5.29
C GLY A 112 20.13 5.56 5.11
N ARG A 113 20.39 4.79 6.17
CA ARG A 113 21.23 3.58 6.11
C ARG A 113 20.64 2.45 5.28
N TRP A 114 19.31 2.32 5.20
CA TRP A 114 18.64 1.32 4.36
C TRP A 114 18.34 1.89 2.97
N LEU A 115 18.01 3.18 2.88
CA LEU A 115 17.88 3.87 1.58
C LEU A 115 19.17 3.75 0.74
N GLY A 116 20.35 3.87 1.37
CA GLY A 116 21.63 3.72 0.70
C GLY A 116 21.97 2.29 0.24
N GLN A 117 21.19 1.28 0.65
CA GLN A 117 21.34 -0.11 0.20
C GLN A 117 20.46 -0.43 -1.02
N ALA A 118 19.43 0.38 -1.28
CA ALA A 118 18.56 0.20 -2.42
C ALA A 118 19.25 0.66 -3.71
N PRO A 119 19.03 -0.03 -4.85
CA PRO A 119 19.59 0.37 -6.14
C PRO A 119 18.95 1.67 -6.65
N THR A 120 17.70 1.95 -6.24
CA THR A 120 16.96 3.15 -6.62
C THR A 120 16.34 3.80 -5.39
N ARG A 121 16.41 5.13 -5.31
CA ARG A 121 15.73 5.90 -4.27
C ARG A 121 14.27 6.11 -4.68
N TYR A 122 13.37 5.24 -4.23
CA TYR A 122 11.95 5.45 -4.44
C TYR A 122 11.31 6.21 -3.26
N PHE A 123 10.32 7.02 -3.60
CA PHE A 123 9.40 7.65 -2.65
C PHE A 123 7.97 7.22 -2.98
N ARG A 124 7.14 6.98 -1.96
CA ARG A 124 5.70 6.74 -2.15
C ARG A 124 4.89 7.78 -1.39
N TYR A 125 3.98 8.44 -2.10
CA TYR A 125 2.98 9.31 -1.47
C TYR A 125 2.04 8.48 -0.61
N CYS A 126 1.80 8.89 0.63
CA CYS A 126 0.85 8.23 1.51
C CYS A 126 -0.56 8.31 0.92
N MET A 127 -1.32 7.20 1.04
CA MET A 127 -2.66 7.05 0.45
C MET A 127 -2.71 7.23 -1.08
N ASP A 128 -1.55 7.17 -1.75
CA ASP A 128 -1.37 7.58 -3.14
C ASP A 128 -2.03 8.95 -3.42
N MET A 129 -2.01 9.87 -2.45
CA MET A 129 -2.56 11.23 -2.59
C MET A 129 -1.44 12.24 -2.86
N TRP A 130 -1.39 12.71 -4.11
CA TRP A 130 -0.23 13.45 -4.65
C TRP A 130 -0.36 14.97 -4.48
N GLY A 131 -1.41 15.43 -3.79
CA GLY A 131 -1.76 16.83 -3.66
C GLY A 131 -3.12 17.14 -4.29
N ASP A 132 -3.88 18.00 -3.62
CA ASP A 132 -5.22 18.43 -4.03
C ASP A 132 -5.23 19.66 -4.94
N THR A 133 -4.05 20.19 -5.26
CA THR A 133 -3.83 21.28 -6.21
C THR A 133 -2.57 21.01 -7.03
N GLU A 134 -2.58 21.43 -8.30
CA GLU A 134 -1.41 21.32 -9.18
C GLU A 134 -0.16 21.99 -8.57
N ALA A 135 -0.34 23.12 -7.87
CA ALA A 135 0.76 23.82 -7.22
C ALA A 135 1.45 22.97 -6.14
N LYS A 136 0.68 22.31 -5.25
CA LYS A 136 1.24 21.40 -4.24
C LYS A 136 1.96 20.22 -4.88
N THR A 137 1.31 19.59 -5.87
CA THR A 137 1.88 18.44 -6.60
C THR A 137 3.22 18.81 -7.21
N ASN A 138 3.28 19.93 -7.94
CA ASN A 138 4.49 20.38 -8.64
C ASN A 138 5.61 20.74 -7.65
N GLU A 139 5.30 21.40 -6.53
CA GLU A 139 6.30 21.78 -5.51
C GLU A 139 6.98 20.54 -4.91
N VAL A 140 6.20 19.53 -4.51
CA VAL A 140 6.75 18.30 -3.93
C VAL A 140 7.45 17.44 -4.97
N GLN A 141 6.93 17.34 -6.20
CA GLN A 141 7.62 16.63 -7.28
C GLN A 141 8.97 17.28 -7.63
N ALA A 142 9.04 18.60 -7.67
CA ALA A 142 10.29 19.32 -7.88
C ALA A 142 11.32 19.01 -6.77
N TYR A 143 10.86 18.96 -5.52
CA TYR A 143 11.72 18.55 -4.41
C TYR A 143 12.21 17.10 -4.57
N LEU A 144 11.30 16.14 -4.81
CA LEU A 144 11.65 14.72 -4.97
C LEU A 144 12.70 14.54 -6.07
N ALA A 145 12.51 15.19 -7.23
CA ALA A 145 13.48 15.16 -8.31
C ALA A 145 14.85 15.74 -7.89
N SER A 146 14.86 16.87 -7.18
CA SER A 146 16.09 17.52 -6.69
C SER A 146 16.84 16.67 -5.64
N ALA A 147 16.10 15.88 -4.85
CA ALA A 147 16.62 14.97 -3.84
C ALA A 147 16.97 13.58 -4.41
N GLY A 148 16.80 13.36 -5.72
CA GLY A 148 17.13 12.10 -6.39
C GLY A 148 16.12 10.98 -6.16
N TYR A 149 14.89 11.30 -5.74
CA TYR A 149 13.81 10.34 -5.61
C TYR A 149 13.04 10.15 -6.92
N LEU A 150 12.62 8.91 -7.17
CA LEU A 150 11.58 8.58 -8.12
C LEU A 150 10.27 8.28 -7.37
N PRO A 151 9.16 8.98 -7.66
CA PRO A 151 7.86 8.62 -7.12
C PRO A 151 7.40 7.26 -7.66
N ALA A 152 7.14 6.29 -6.77
CA ALA A 152 6.65 4.96 -7.13
C ALA A 152 5.13 4.86 -6.88
N PRO A 153 4.29 4.93 -7.93
CA PRO A 153 2.85 4.84 -7.78
C PRO A 153 2.39 3.44 -7.38
N VAL A 154 1.12 3.32 -7.01
CA VAL A 154 0.41 2.05 -6.90
C VAL A 154 -0.53 1.94 -8.08
N SER A 155 -0.47 0.88 -8.87
CA SER A 155 -1.45 0.64 -9.96
C SER A 155 -2.50 -0.38 -9.57
N CYS A 156 -2.18 -1.30 -8.66
CA CYS A 156 -3.11 -2.34 -8.22
C CYS A 156 -3.14 -2.39 -6.70
N TRP A 157 -4.32 -2.14 -6.13
CA TRP A 157 -4.57 -2.28 -4.71
C TRP A 157 -5.88 -3.04 -4.46
N PHE A 158 -5.94 -3.81 -3.38
CA PHE A 158 -7.07 -4.66 -3.06
C PHE A 158 -7.72 -4.35 -1.72
N TYR A 159 -7.55 -3.10 -1.25
CA TYR A 159 -8.21 -2.57 -0.06
C TYR A 159 -7.87 -3.33 1.23
N ASP A 160 -6.67 -3.92 1.29
CA ASP A 160 -6.22 -4.77 2.41
C ASP A 160 -6.18 -4.05 3.75
N ALA A 161 -5.94 -2.73 3.77
CA ALA A 161 -6.02 -1.91 4.99
C ALA A 161 -7.41 -1.99 5.66
N GLN A 162 -8.48 -2.20 4.88
CA GLN A 162 -9.85 -2.33 5.40
C GLN A 162 -10.09 -3.65 6.13
N PHE A 163 -9.14 -4.59 6.05
CA PHE A 163 -9.19 -5.87 6.76
C PHE A 163 -8.47 -5.82 8.11
N ILE A 164 -7.72 -4.75 8.42
CA ILE A 164 -6.95 -4.62 9.66
C ILE A 164 -7.86 -4.78 10.89
N VAL A 165 -8.89 -3.94 10.99
CA VAL A 165 -9.78 -3.90 12.15
C VAL A 165 -10.64 -5.17 12.24
N PRO A 166 -11.31 -5.61 11.16
CA PRO A 166 -12.06 -6.86 11.17
C PRO A 166 -11.22 -8.06 11.59
N TYR A 167 -10.02 -8.21 11.03
CA TYR A 167 -9.10 -9.30 11.39
C TYR A 167 -8.71 -9.23 12.86
N TRP A 168 -8.34 -8.05 13.37
CA TRP A 168 -7.98 -7.87 14.76
C TRP A 168 -9.13 -8.23 15.72
N ARG A 169 -10.37 -7.84 15.41
CA ARG A 169 -11.53 -8.22 16.22
C ARG A 169 -11.70 -9.74 16.32
N THR A 170 -11.46 -10.49 15.24
CA THR A 170 -11.51 -11.97 15.29
C THR A 170 -10.47 -12.56 16.24
N LEU A 171 -9.28 -11.95 16.33
CA LEU A 171 -8.23 -12.37 17.28
C LEU A 171 -8.62 -12.06 18.73
N VAL A 172 -9.15 -10.86 18.99
CA VAL A 172 -9.59 -10.43 20.34
C VAL A 172 -10.75 -11.28 20.83
N ALA A 173 -11.72 -11.58 19.96
CA ALA A 173 -12.88 -12.39 20.30
C ALA A 173 -12.59 -13.90 20.36
N GLY A 174 -11.43 -14.35 19.87
CA GLY A 174 -11.15 -15.78 19.69
C GLY A 174 -12.06 -16.46 18.66
N ASP A 175 -12.56 -15.71 17.68
CA ASP A 175 -13.52 -16.16 16.68
C ASP A 175 -12.81 -16.78 15.48
N ASP A 176 -12.46 -18.06 15.62
CA ASP A 176 -11.70 -18.80 14.61
C ASP A 176 -12.44 -19.00 13.28
N GLU A 177 -13.77 -19.08 13.32
CA GLU A 177 -14.58 -19.21 12.11
C GLU A 177 -14.58 -17.90 11.32
N ALA A 178 -14.88 -16.78 11.99
CA ALA A 178 -14.79 -15.47 11.35
C ALA A 178 -13.38 -15.16 10.89
N ARG A 179 -12.34 -15.55 11.65
CA ARG A 179 -10.94 -15.35 11.27
C ARG A 179 -10.62 -15.99 9.93
N ARG A 180 -10.98 -17.27 9.75
CA ARG A 180 -10.80 -17.97 8.47
C ARG A 180 -11.60 -17.30 7.35
N TRP A 181 -12.84 -16.91 7.63
CA TRP A 181 -13.67 -16.21 6.66
C TRP A 181 -13.07 -14.86 6.22
N VAL A 182 -12.53 -14.05 7.14
CA VAL A 182 -11.83 -12.79 6.82
C VAL A 182 -10.58 -13.06 5.97
N GLN A 183 -9.82 -14.11 6.29
CA GLN A 183 -8.66 -14.53 5.49
C GLN A 183 -9.06 -14.95 4.07
N ASP A 184 -10.19 -15.63 3.90
CA ASP A 184 -10.70 -15.99 2.58
C ASP A 184 -11.15 -14.74 1.80
N LYS A 185 -11.81 -13.79 2.47
CA LYS A 185 -12.30 -12.54 1.86
C LYS A 185 -11.18 -11.62 1.41
N VAL A 186 -10.05 -11.58 2.10
CA VAL A 186 -8.92 -10.76 1.63
C VAL A 186 -8.26 -11.35 0.38
N VAL A 187 -8.20 -12.68 0.28
CA VAL A 187 -7.74 -13.37 -0.95
C VAL A 187 -8.72 -13.14 -2.10
N GLU A 188 -10.04 -13.20 -1.83
CA GLU A 188 -11.08 -12.87 -2.81
C GLU A 188 -10.97 -11.41 -3.31
N SER A 189 -10.73 -10.46 -2.40
CA SER A 189 -10.49 -9.06 -2.76
C SER A 189 -9.23 -8.93 -3.63
N ALA A 190 -8.12 -9.55 -3.23
CA ALA A 190 -6.86 -9.52 -3.98
C ALA A 190 -7.05 -9.97 -5.44
N VAL A 191 -7.67 -11.13 -5.64
CA VAL A 191 -7.92 -11.68 -6.99
C VAL A 191 -8.88 -10.81 -7.80
N SER A 192 -10.02 -10.41 -7.22
CA SER A 192 -11.04 -9.64 -7.96
C SER A 192 -10.55 -8.25 -8.34
N GLN A 193 -9.83 -7.58 -7.44
CA GLN A 193 -9.30 -6.25 -7.69
C GLN A 193 -8.13 -6.27 -8.67
N LEU A 194 -7.27 -7.29 -8.64
CA LEU A 194 -6.23 -7.46 -9.67
C LEU A 194 -6.86 -7.61 -11.06
N LYS A 195 -7.87 -8.49 -11.20
CA LYS A 195 -8.61 -8.69 -12.46
C LYS A 195 -9.20 -7.39 -13.00
N SER A 196 -9.93 -6.65 -12.16
CA SER A 196 -10.59 -5.41 -12.57
C SER A 196 -9.58 -4.34 -13.01
N GLN A 197 -8.54 -4.13 -12.21
CA GLN A 197 -7.56 -3.07 -12.48
C GLN A 197 -6.67 -3.39 -13.69
N CYS A 198 -6.28 -4.65 -13.91
CA CYS A 198 -5.59 -5.05 -15.13
C CYS A 198 -6.47 -4.82 -16.38
N ALA A 199 -7.75 -5.20 -16.32
CA ALA A 199 -8.68 -4.98 -17.43
C ALA A 199 -8.87 -3.47 -17.72
N ALA A 200 -9.02 -2.64 -16.69
CA ALA A 200 -9.11 -1.20 -16.83
C ALA A 200 -7.83 -0.59 -17.42
N ALA A 201 -6.67 -0.94 -16.87
CA ALA A 201 -5.38 -0.46 -17.35
C ALA A 201 -5.15 -0.81 -18.83
N ARG A 202 -5.49 -2.04 -19.25
CA ARG A 202 -5.41 -2.45 -20.65
C ARG A 202 -6.28 -1.58 -21.56
N LYS A 203 -7.51 -1.29 -21.13
CA LYS A 203 -8.43 -0.42 -21.88
C LYS A 203 -7.91 1.02 -21.98
N ILE A 204 -7.26 1.53 -20.93
CA ILE A 204 -6.74 2.90 -20.89
C ILE A 204 -5.47 3.04 -21.75
N HIS A 205 -4.54 2.10 -21.65
CA HIS A 205 -3.24 2.18 -22.30
C HIS A 205 -3.18 1.48 -23.68
N GLY A 206 -4.20 0.70 -24.05
CA GLY A 206 -4.23 -0.09 -25.28
C GLY A 206 -3.27 -1.29 -25.29
N ARG A 207 -2.73 -1.65 -24.12
CA ARG A 207 -1.83 -2.79 -23.85
C ARG A 207 -1.84 -3.07 -22.33
N ASP A 208 -1.37 -4.24 -21.90
CA ASP A 208 -1.07 -4.45 -20.48
C ASP A 208 0.21 -3.69 -20.07
N PRO A 209 0.14 -2.73 -19.13
CA PRO A 209 1.32 -2.18 -18.50
C PRO A 209 1.92 -3.14 -17.50
N ILE A 210 3.19 -2.92 -17.14
CA ILE A 210 3.75 -3.56 -15.95
C ILE A 210 3.12 -2.91 -14.72
N HIS A 211 2.49 -3.70 -13.87
CA HIS A 211 1.75 -3.20 -12.71
C HIS A 211 2.64 -3.11 -11.47
N ILE A 212 2.26 -2.21 -10.55
CA ILE A 212 2.82 -2.08 -9.21
C ILE A 212 1.71 -2.39 -8.20
N GLY A 213 1.84 -3.52 -7.51
CA GLY A 213 0.91 -4.02 -6.51
C GLY A 213 1.26 -3.56 -5.10
N LEU A 214 0.23 -3.24 -4.31
CA LEU A 214 0.35 -2.84 -2.91
C LEU A 214 -0.29 -3.89 -1.98
N MET A 215 0.43 -4.19 -0.88
CA MET A 215 -0.13 -4.72 0.37
C MET A 215 0.48 -3.96 1.56
N HIS A 216 -0.08 -4.08 2.76
CA HIS A 216 0.45 -3.44 3.97
C HIS A 216 1.04 -4.47 4.94
N GLY A 217 2.06 -4.07 5.70
CA GLY A 217 2.76 -4.89 6.70
C GLY A 217 1.96 -5.17 7.96
N THR A 218 0.79 -5.80 7.78
CA THR A 218 -0.24 -6.01 8.80
C THR A 218 -0.31 -7.47 9.26
N ALA A 219 -0.99 -7.71 10.39
CA ALA A 219 -1.21 -9.07 10.90
C ALA A 219 -2.02 -9.94 9.93
N VAL A 220 -2.99 -9.37 9.21
CA VAL A 220 -3.77 -10.11 8.20
C VAL A 220 -2.87 -10.54 7.03
N MET A 221 -1.99 -9.66 6.53
CA MET A 221 -1.07 -10.02 5.44
C MET A 221 -0.01 -11.05 5.87
N ALA A 222 0.43 -11.02 7.13
CA ALA A 222 1.33 -12.04 7.66
C ALA A 222 0.76 -13.47 7.59
N ASP A 223 -0.56 -13.60 7.57
CA ASP A 223 -1.27 -14.87 7.55
C ASP A 223 -1.89 -15.21 6.18
N THR A 224 -1.94 -14.26 5.23
CA THR A 224 -2.61 -14.47 3.93
C THR A 224 -1.75 -14.19 2.70
N ALA A 225 -0.60 -13.53 2.82
CA ALA A 225 0.24 -13.17 1.67
C ALA A 225 0.62 -14.39 0.81
N ASP A 226 0.93 -15.53 1.42
CA ASP A 226 1.21 -16.80 0.75
C ASP A 226 0.09 -17.20 -0.23
N ARG A 227 -1.15 -17.24 0.27
CA ARG A 227 -2.34 -17.60 -0.52
C ARG A 227 -2.66 -16.58 -1.60
N ILE A 228 -2.37 -15.30 -1.36
CA ILE A 228 -2.55 -14.24 -2.36
C ILE A 228 -1.55 -14.42 -3.51
N LEU A 229 -0.28 -14.66 -3.19
CA LEU A 229 0.76 -14.85 -4.19
C LEU A 229 0.55 -16.15 -4.99
N GLU A 230 0.13 -17.23 -4.33
CA GLU A 230 -0.31 -18.46 -5.00
C GLU A 230 -1.43 -18.18 -5.99
N ALA A 231 -2.50 -17.49 -5.56
CA ALA A 231 -3.62 -17.15 -6.42
C ALA A 231 -3.21 -16.25 -7.60
N TYR A 232 -2.25 -15.33 -7.42
CA TYR A 232 -1.71 -14.52 -8.50
C TYR A 232 -0.91 -15.37 -9.50
N GLN A 233 -0.09 -16.32 -9.04
CA GLN A 233 0.62 -17.24 -9.93
C GLN A 233 -0.31 -18.18 -10.69
N ASP A 234 -1.36 -18.66 -10.04
CA ASP A 234 -2.42 -19.45 -10.68
C ASP A 234 -3.12 -18.67 -11.80
N LEU A 235 -3.18 -17.34 -11.68
CA LEU A 235 -3.69 -16.43 -12.71
C LEU A 235 -2.67 -16.08 -13.81
N GLY A 236 -1.47 -16.63 -13.73
CA GLY A 236 -0.38 -16.43 -14.69
C GLY A 236 0.38 -15.12 -14.50
N VAL A 237 0.40 -14.55 -13.28
CA VAL A 237 1.20 -13.36 -12.97
C VAL A 237 2.69 -13.70 -12.99
N GLU A 238 3.47 -12.86 -13.66
CA GLU A 238 4.93 -12.84 -13.61
C GLU A 238 5.39 -11.75 -12.64
N PHE A 239 6.05 -12.12 -11.55
CA PHE A 239 6.60 -11.14 -10.61
C PHE A 239 7.89 -10.51 -11.13
N VAL A 240 7.95 -9.19 -11.10
CA VAL A 240 9.10 -8.40 -11.61
C VAL A 240 9.59 -7.40 -10.57
N THR A 241 10.79 -6.85 -10.77
CA THR A 241 11.35 -5.81 -9.87
C THR A 241 10.56 -4.51 -9.99
N LEU A 242 10.61 -3.67 -8.95
CA LEU A 242 10.04 -2.33 -9.03
C LEU A 242 10.75 -1.49 -10.10
N GLU A 243 12.06 -1.69 -10.32
CA GLU A 243 12.83 -1.06 -11.39
C GLU A 243 12.29 -1.40 -12.78
N GLU A 244 11.99 -2.68 -13.03
CA GLU A 244 11.37 -3.09 -14.30
C GLU A 244 9.99 -2.48 -14.48
N ALA A 245 9.17 -2.44 -13.41
CA ALA A 245 7.86 -1.80 -13.46
C ALA A 245 7.96 -0.29 -13.72
N MET A 246 8.88 0.40 -13.06
CA MET A 246 9.07 1.84 -13.23
C MET A 246 9.69 2.23 -14.58
N ALA A 247 10.27 1.29 -15.31
CA ALA A 247 10.70 1.50 -16.69
C ALA A 247 9.51 1.55 -17.68
N ASP A 248 8.33 1.07 -17.29
CA ASP A 248 7.11 1.21 -18.07
C ASP A 248 6.60 2.66 -18.03
N PRO A 249 6.39 3.34 -19.18
CA PRO A 249 5.87 4.70 -19.22
C PRO A 249 4.54 4.92 -18.48
N ALA A 250 3.71 3.87 -18.32
CA ALA A 250 2.46 3.95 -17.58
C ALA A 250 2.66 4.27 -16.08
N ASN A 251 3.82 3.91 -15.51
CA ASN A 251 4.19 4.19 -14.13
C ASN A 251 5.06 5.45 -13.98
N ALA A 252 5.86 5.77 -15.02
CA ALA A 252 6.74 6.94 -15.00
C ALA A 252 6.01 8.26 -15.32
N ILE A 253 4.93 8.21 -16.10
CA ILE A 253 4.15 9.40 -16.48
C ILE A 253 3.01 9.59 -15.48
N HIS A 254 2.95 10.77 -14.88
CA HIS A 254 1.86 11.13 -13.98
C HIS A 254 0.54 11.29 -14.74
N PRO A 255 -0.56 10.68 -14.24
CA PRO A 255 -1.89 10.95 -14.76
C PRO A 255 -2.17 12.46 -14.69
N PRO A 256 -2.66 13.10 -15.77
CA PRO A 256 -2.96 14.53 -15.80
C PRO A 256 -4.30 14.85 -15.10
N VAL A 257 -4.46 14.36 -13.87
CA VAL A 257 -5.61 14.60 -13.00
C VAL A 257 -5.12 15.04 -11.63
N THR A 258 -5.72 16.12 -11.13
CA THR A 258 -5.61 16.51 -9.72
C THR A 258 -6.93 16.15 -9.05
N THR A 259 -6.88 15.27 -8.06
CA THR A 259 -8.06 14.79 -7.36
C THR A 259 -7.80 14.76 -5.86
N LYS A 260 -8.83 15.12 -5.10
CA LYS A 260 -8.84 14.98 -3.65
C LYS A 260 -9.08 13.54 -3.21
N MET A 261 -9.69 12.74 -4.08
CA MET A 261 -10.07 11.38 -3.75
C MET A 261 -8.84 10.48 -3.62
N PHE A 262 -8.89 9.53 -2.69
CA PHE A 262 -7.95 8.42 -2.69
C PHE A 262 -8.13 7.65 -3.99
N ARG A 263 -7.12 7.71 -4.85
CA ARG A 263 -7.10 6.98 -6.12
C ARG A 263 -5.70 6.44 -6.33
N ASN A 264 -5.60 5.15 -6.61
CA ASN A 264 -4.37 4.62 -7.15
C ASN A 264 -4.16 5.09 -8.61
N SER A 265 -2.96 4.87 -9.17
CA SER A 265 -2.60 5.31 -10.51
C SER A 265 -3.55 4.80 -11.61
N THR A 266 -4.00 3.55 -11.53
CA THR A 266 -4.96 3.01 -12.52
C THR A 266 -6.30 3.74 -12.42
N GLN A 267 -6.81 4.01 -11.22
CA GLN A 267 -8.03 4.79 -11.05
C GLN A 267 -7.88 6.23 -11.55
N LYS A 268 -6.74 6.89 -11.29
CA LYS A 268 -6.45 8.25 -11.80
C LYS A 268 -6.43 8.28 -13.33
N TRP A 269 -5.77 7.32 -13.97
CA TRP A 269 -5.76 7.18 -15.42
C TRP A 269 -7.16 6.86 -15.98
N ALA A 270 -7.95 6.07 -15.25
CA ALA A 270 -9.32 5.75 -15.62
C ALA A 270 -10.23 6.99 -15.58
N GLU A 271 -10.13 7.80 -14.51
CA GLU A 271 -10.83 9.08 -14.38
C GLU A 271 -10.48 10.03 -15.54
N TYR A 272 -9.20 10.16 -15.87
CA TYR A 272 -8.76 10.99 -17.00
C TYR A 272 -9.30 10.48 -18.35
N ALA A 273 -9.31 9.16 -18.56
CA ALA A 273 -9.76 8.53 -19.80
C ALA A 273 -11.29 8.37 -19.90
N GLY A 274 -12.05 8.67 -18.85
CA GLY A 274 -13.49 8.37 -18.79
C GLY A 274 -13.80 6.88 -18.84
N VAL A 275 -12.92 6.05 -18.26
CA VAL A 275 -13.05 4.59 -18.17
C VAL A 275 -13.47 4.21 -16.76
N ASP A 276 -14.44 3.29 -16.63
CA ASP A 276 -14.82 2.73 -15.34
C ASP A 276 -13.85 1.61 -14.92
N VAL A 277 -13.61 1.48 -13.61
CA VAL A 277 -12.83 0.40 -13.00
C VAL A 277 -13.82 -0.49 -12.24
N GLU A 278 -14.39 -1.45 -12.95
CA GLU A 278 -15.55 -2.23 -12.48
C GLU A 278 -15.34 -2.83 -11.09
N GLY A 279 -16.26 -2.58 -10.16
CA GLY A 279 -16.18 -3.14 -8.80
C GLY A 279 -14.99 -2.65 -7.97
N THR A 280 -14.40 -1.50 -8.32
CA THR A 280 -13.30 -0.86 -7.58
C THR A 280 -13.76 0.52 -7.08
N PRO A 281 -13.93 0.76 -5.77
CA PRO A 281 -13.72 -0.18 -4.66
C PRO A 281 -14.75 -1.33 -4.59
N PRO A 282 -14.40 -2.47 -3.96
CA PRO A 282 -15.28 -3.63 -3.77
C PRO A 282 -16.25 -3.42 -2.60
N ARG A 283 -17.07 -2.35 -2.66
CA ARG A 283 -17.89 -1.84 -1.55
C ARG A 283 -18.73 -2.90 -0.83
N LYS A 284 -19.36 -3.80 -1.57
CA LYS A 284 -20.18 -4.87 -0.98
C LYS A 284 -19.35 -5.81 -0.10
N LEU A 285 -18.19 -6.25 -0.60
CA LEU A 285 -17.28 -7.12 0.15
C LEU A 285 -16.76 -6.40 1.39
N LEU A 286 -16.35 -5.13 1.24
CA LEU A 286 -15.85 -4.33 2.36
C LEU A 286 -16.92 -4.14 3.44
N ALA A 287 -18.18 -3.90 3.07
CA ALA A 287 -19.29 -3.79 4.02
C ALA A 287 -19.55 -5.11 4.78
N GLU A 288 -19.49 -6.26 4.09
CA GLU A 288 -19.61 -7.57 4.73
C GLU A 288 -18.48 -7.81 5.74
N VAL A 289 -17.24 -7.50 5.35
CA VAL A 289 -16.05 -7.67 6.20
C VAL A 289 -16.08 -6.71 7.39
N ARG A 290 -16.51 -5.45 7.21
CA ARG A 290 -16.67 -4.47 8.29
C ARG A 290 -17.67 -4.93 9.36
N ALA A 291 -18.70 -5.68 8.98
CA ALA A 291 -19.74 -6.15 9.89
C ALA A 291 -19.37 -7.38 10.74
N VAL A 292 -18.29 -8.10 10.40
CA VAL A 292 -17.95 -9.37 11.07
C VAL A 292 -17.39 -9.17 12.48
N THR A 293 -17.81 -10.00 13.44
CA THR A 293 -17.27 -10.03 14.82
C THR A 293 -17.15 -8.64 15.45
N PRO A 294 -18.25 -7.90 15.67
CA PRO A 294 -18.18 -6.60 16.32
C PRO A 294 -17.61 -6.72 17.75
N VAL A 295 -16.73 -5.79 18.11
CA VAL A 295 -16.14 -5.66 19.44
C VAL A 295 -16.24 -4.19 19.84
N ASP A 296 -16.74 -3.93 21.04
CA ASP A 296 -16.92 -2.57 21.57
C ASP A 296 -15.57 -1.82 21.62
N GLY A 297 -15.56 -0.57 21.13
CA GLY A 297 -14.34 0.26 21.07
C GLY A 297 -13.38 -0.09 19.93
N MET A 298 -13.77 -0.99 19.02
CA MET A 298 -12.97 -1.41 17.86
C MET A 298 -13.75 -1.24 16.55
N SER A 299 -14.55 -0.18 16.43
CA SER A 299 -15.07 0.23 15.12
C SER A 299 -13.93 0.72 14.22
N GLU A 300 -14.17 0.74 12.92
CA GLU A 300 -13.19 1.26 11.95
C GLU A 300 -12.91 2.75 12.17
N GLU A 301 -13.93 3.53 12.53
CA GLU A 301 -13.79 4.96 12.86
C GLU A 301 -12.92 5.17 14.10
N GLU A 302 -13.12 4.37 15.15
CA GLU A 302 -12.32 4.46 16.38
C GLU A 302 -10.85 4.10 16.14
N VAL A 303 -10.58 3.13 15.26
CA VAL A 303 -9.21 2.63 15.03
C VAL A 303 -8.53 3.36 13.86
N LEU A 304 -9.07 3.25 12.64
CA LEU A 304 -8.49 3.88 11.45
C LEU A 304 -8.67 5.40 11.46
N GLY A 305 -9.77 5.92 12.01
CA GLY A 305 -9.95 7.37 12.16
C GLY A 305 -8.89 7.99 13.07
N THR A 306 -8.52 7.30 14.16
CA THR A 306 -7.42 7.73 15.05
C THR A 306 -6.08 7.77 14.32
N ILE A 307 -5.81 6.81 13.42
CA ILE A 307 -4.60 6.80 12.60
C ILE A 307 -4.52 8.04 11.71
N MET A 308 -5.62 8.35 11.01
CA MET A 308 -5.68 9.52 10.12
C MET A 308 -5.54 10.84 10.89
N LEU A 309 -6.16 10.93 12.08
CA LEU A 309 -5.99 12.06 12.97
C LEU A 309 -4.55 12.22 13.42
N ASN A 310 -3.89 11.14 13.84
CA ASN A 310 -2.48 11.16 14.25
C ASN A 310 -1.55 11.61 13.12
N ALA A 311 -1.83 11.20 11.88
CA ALA A 311 -1.05 11.59 10.71
C ALA A 311 -1.16 13.09 10.39
N ALA A 312 -2.36 13.67 10.51
CA ALA A 312 -2.61 15.08 10.21
C ALA A 312 -2.25 16.03 11.37
N GLN A 313 -2.45 15.59 12.62
CA GLN A 313 -2.33 16.45 13.81
C GLN A 313 -0.92 17.03 13.98
N ALA A 314 0.11 16.29 13.60
CA ALA A 314 1.51 16.76 13.64
C ALA A 314 1.74 18.06 12.85
N PHE A 315 0.88 18.34 11.86
CA PHE A 315 0.94 19.52 11.00
C PHE A 315 -0.10 20.59 11.37
N GLY A 316 -0.89 20.37 12.42
CA GLY A 316 -2.07 21.21 12.71
C GLY A 316 -3.17 21.10 11.66
N ALA A 317 -3.14 20.04 10.84
CA ALA A 317 -4.14 19.76 9.81
C ALA A 317 -5.30 18.93 10.37
N GLN A 318 -6.36 18.77 9.56
CA GLN A 318 -7.46 17.84 9.82
C GLN A 318 -7.61 16.91 8.61
N PRO A 319 -7.77 15.60 8.83
CA PRO A 319 -8.02 14.69 7.72
C PRO A 319 -9.42 14.92 7.15
N ALA A 320 -9.56 14.70 5.84
CA ALA A 320 -10.84 14.76 5.15
C ALA A 320 -11.35 13.35 4.86
N PHE A 321 -12.39 12.91 5.59
CA PHE A 321 -12.94 11.55 5.48
C PHE A 321 -13.83 11.35 4.25
N ASP A 322 -14.33 12.42 3.64
CA ASP A 322 -15.10 12.41 2.40
C ASP A 322 -14.24 12.19 1.15
N GLU A 323 -12.91 12.12 1.30
CA GLU A 323 -11.94 11.77 0.25
C GLU A 323 -11.84 10.24 0.01
N PHE A 324 -12.60 9.44 0.75
CA PHE A 324 -12.64 7.98 0.71
C PHE A 324 -14.05 7.52 0.32
N ASP A 325 -14.17 6.63 -0.65
CA ASP A 325 -15.46 6.27 -1.26
C ASP A 325 -15.89 4.82 -1.03
N TRP A 326 -15.45 4.19 0.07
CA TRP A 326 -15.80 2.82 0.46
C TRP A 326 -16.38 2.70 1.87
#